data_AF-A0AAW3WZT1-F1
#
_entry.id   AF-A0AAW3WZT1-F1
#
_cell.length_a   1.000
_cell.length_b   1.000
_cell.length_c   1.000
_cell.angle_alpha   90.00
_cell.angle_beta   90.00
_cell.angle_gamma   90.00
#
_symmetry.space_group_name_H-M   'P 1'
#
loop_
_entity.id
_entity.type
_entity.pdbx_description
1 polymer ?
#
loop_
_entity_poly.entity_id
_entity_poly.type
_entity_poly.pdbx_seq_one_letter_code
_entity_poly.pdbx_strand_id
1 'polypeptide(L)'
;IPANGAQKSLWQAAVRKGWEEGRESADHTLEANFNRLTRDYRGMLVYSRLLQQGYITSPVVTDQQQTVSGDRSKLTTGDRVRRLKEHAGFVPDKTKWTPVIQREGDHD
;
A
#
# COMPACT_ATOMS: atom_id res chain seq x y z
N ILE A 1 -38.74 21.16 -5.17
CA ILE A 1 -39.61 19.95 -5.14
C ILE A 1 -40.40 19.95 -6.45
N PRO A 2 -40.50 18.83 -7.21
CA PRO A 2 -41.12 18.84 -8.54
C PRO A 2 -42.55 19.39 -8.50
N ALA A 3 -42.85 20.31 -9.42
CA ALA A 3 -44.08 21.12 -9.41
C ALA A 3 -45.21 20.51 -10.26
N ASN A 4 -44.92 19.49 -11.08
CA ASN A 4 -45.86 18.81 -11.98
C ASN A 4 -45.57 17.28 -12.01
N GLY A 5 -46.58 16.45 -12.25
CA GLY A 5 -46.46 15.00 -12.49
C GLY A 5 -45.38 14.62 -13.52
N ALA A 6 -45.20 15.38 -14.60
CA ALA A 6 -44.13 15.14 -15.58
C ALA A 6 -42.72 15.31 -14.98
N GLN A 7 -42.52 16.37 -14.18
CA GLN A 7 -41.26 16.61 -13.46
C GLN A 7 -41.02 15.57 -12.36
N LYS A 8 -42.08 15.08 -11.72
CA LYS A 8 -42.00 14.02 -10.71
C LYS A 8 -41.55 12.69 -11.33
N SER A 9 -42.09 12.34 -12.49
CA SER A 9 -41.68 11.12 -13.23
C SER A 9 -40.21 11.19 -13.65
N LEU A 10 -39.78 12.34 -14.19
CA LEU A 10 -38.38 12.57 -14.56
C LEU A 10 -37.45 12.48 -13.35
N TRP A 11 -37.83 13.10 -12.23
CA TRP A 11 -37.07 13.01 -10.98
C TRP A 11 -36.97 11.57 -10.47
N GLN A 12 -38.08 10.82 -10.47
CA GLN A 12 -38.07 9.42 -10.06
C GLN A 12 -37.20 8.55 -10.96
N ALA A 13 -37.20 8.79 -12.27
CA ALA A 13 -36.32 8.09 -13.21
C ALA A 13 -34.85 8.42 -12.96
N ALA A 14 -34.51 9.70 -12.75
CA ALA A 14 -33.16 10.13 -12.44
C ALA A 14 -32.66 9.56 -11.10
N VAL A 15 -33.51 9.48 -10.07
CA VAL A 15 -33.16 8.87 -8.78
C VAL A 15 -32.89 7.38 -8.93
N ARG A 16 -33.73 6.62 -9.65
CA ARG A 16 -33.48 5.20 -9.90
C ARG A 16 -32.17 4.97 -10.65
N LYS A 17 -31.94 5.76 -11.71
CA LYS A 17 -30.71 5.70 -12.48
C LYS A 17 -29.48 6.01 -11.63
N GLY A 18 -29.50 7.09 -10.85
CA GLY A 18 -28.39 7.44 -9.95
C GLY A 18 -28.13 6.40 -8.85
N TRP A 19 -29.18 5.71 -8.40
CA TRP A 19 -29.03 4.60 -7.44
C TRP A 19 -28.35 3.39 -8.07
N GLU A 20 -28.74 3.01 -9.28
CA GLU A 20 -28.12 1.91 -10.03
C GLU A 20 -26.66 2.23 -10.37
N GLU A 21 -26.38 3.42 -10.92
CA GLU A 21 -25.02 3.89 -11.21
C GLU A 21 -24.16 3.97 -9.94
N GLY A 22 -24.75 4.39 -8.82
CA GLY A 22 -24.07 4.42 -7.52
C GLY A 22 -23.66 3.04 -7.01
N ARG A 23 -24.52 2.02 -7.21
CA ARG A 23 -24.20 0.63 -6.87
C ARG A 23 -23.07 0.10 -7.74
N GLU A 24 -23.16 0.27 -9.06
CA GLU A 24 -22.13 -0.18 -10.00
C GLU A 24 -20.77 0.48 -9.69
N SER A 25 -20.77 1.79 -9.42
CA SER A 25 -19.57 2.53 -9.01
C SER A 25 -18.96 1.99 -7.69
N ALA A 26 -19.81 1.65 -6.71
CA ALA A 26 -19.36 1.05 -5.46
C ALA A 26 -18.73 -0.34 -5.68
N ASP A 27 -19.32 -1.16 -6.54
CA ASP A 27 -18.81 -2.49 -6.89
C ASP A 27 -17.45 -2.40 -7.58
N HIS A 28 -17.29 -1.51 -8.56
CA HIS A 28 -15.99 -1.24 -9.20
C HIS A 28 -14.93 -0.73 -8.23
N THR A 29 -15.33 0.15 -7.29
CA THR A 29 -14.41 0.65 -6.26
C THR A 29 -13.94 -0.47 -5.35
N LEU A 30 -14.85 -1.38 -4.96
CA LEU A 30 -14.51 -2.53 -4.14
C LEU A 30 -13.54 -3.47 -4.88
N GLU A 31 -13.82 -3.77 -6.15
CA GLU A 31 -12.95 -4.61 -6.98
C GLU A 31 -11.55 -4.00 -7.14
N ALA A 32 -11.45 -2.71 -7.45
CA ALA A 32 -10.18 -2.01 -7.57
C ALA A 32 -9.37 -2.04 -6.26
N ASN A 33 -10.03 -1.86 -5.12
CA ASN A 33 -9.39 -1.95 -3.80
C ASN A 33 -8.90 -3.37 -3.50
N PHE A 34 -9.68 -4.39 -3.85
CA PHE A 34 -9.27 -5.78 -3.66
C PHE A 34 -8.07 -6.16 -4.53
N ASN A 35 -8.08 -5.71 -5.79
CA ASN A 35 -6.96 -5.89 -6.71
C ASN A 35 -5.69 -5.20 -6.19
N ARG A 36 -5.82 -3.98 -5.65
CA ARG A 36 -4.72 -3.26 -5.03
C ARG A 36 -4.17 -4.00 -3.80
N LEU A 37 -5.04 -4.46 -2.90
CA LEU A 37 -4.63 -5.22 -1.72
C LEU A 37 -3.88 -6.49 -2.11
N THR A 38 -4.41 -7.24 -3.08
CA THR A 38 -3.79 -8.46 -3.58
C THR A 38 -2.41 -8.18 -4.19
N ARG A 39 -2.29 -7.13 -5.00
CA ARG A 39 -1.01 -6.70 -5.59
C ARG A 39 0.00 -6.33 -4.52
N ASP A 40 -0.41 -5.49 -3.56
CA ASP A 40 0.49 -4.96 -2.54
C ASP A 40 0.96 -6.08 -1.59
N TYR A 41 0.06 -7.00 -1.20
CA TYR A 41 0.40 -8.18 -0.41
C TYR A 41 1.38 -9.10 -1.14
N ARG A 42 1.10 -9.46 -2.40
CA ARG A 42 2.01 -10.27 -3.23
C ARG A 42 3.35 -9.58 -3.40
N GLY A 43 3.36 -8.26 -3.60
CA GLY A 43 4.58 -7.46 -3.70
C GLY A 43 5.45 -7.57 -2.44
N MET A 44 4.85 -7.49 -1.25
CA MET A 44 5.58 -7.67 0.02
C MET A 44 6.16 -9.08 0.19
N LEU A 45 5.43 -10.12 -0.23
CA LEU A 45 5.94 -11.49 -0.22
C LEU A 45 7.13 -11.66 -1.18
N VAL A 46 7.02 -11.12 -2.40
CA VAL A 46 8.11 -11.12 -3.38
C VAL A 46 9.32 -10.35 -2.84
N TYR A 47 9.12 -9.18 -2.23
CA TYR A 47 10.18 -8.43 -1.58
C TYR A 47 10.89 -9.25 -0.50
N SER A 48 10.14 -9.91 0.39
CA SER A 48 10.71 -10.76 1.45
C SER A 48 11.56 -11.89 0.88
N ARG A 49 11.06 -12.56 -0.18
CA ARG A 49 11.80 -13.61 -0.88
C ARG A 49 13.07 -13.07 -1.54
N LEU A 50 12.98 -11.97 -2.26
CA LEU A 50 14.13 -11.36 -2.95
C LEU A 50 15.19 -10.86 -1.99
N LEU A 51 14.78 -10.35 -0.82
CA LEU A 51 15.68 -9.96 0.27
C LEU A 51 16.45 -11.17 0.81
N GLN A 52 15.77 -12.28 1.09
CA GLN A 52 16.41 -13.52 1.55
C GLN A 52 17.39 -14.09 0.51
N GLN A 53 17.05 -13.94 -0.76
CA GLN A 53 17.88 -14.40 -1.88
C GLN A 53 18.98 -13.40 -2.28
N GLY A 54 19.10 -12.25 -1.62
CA GLY A 54 20.15 -11.25 -1.87
C GLY A 54 19.96 -10.41 -3.13
N TYR A 55 18.79 -10.45 -3.78
CA TYR A 55 18.47 -9.63 -4.95
C TYR A 55 18.14 -8.18 -4.61
N ILE A 56 17.73 -7.89 -3.37
CA ILE A 56 17.35 -6.56 -2.89
C ILE A 56 18.03 -6.28 -1.55
N THR A 57 18.45 -5.03 -1.31
CA THR A 57 18.91 -4.56 -0.01
C THR A 57 17.76 -4.06 0.86
N SER A 58 17.84 -4.31 2.17
CA SER A 58 16.92 -3.71 3.14
C SER A 58 17.18 -2.19 3.26
N PRO A 59 16.15 -1.38 3.52
CA PRO A 59 16.36 0.04 3.77
C PRO A 59 17.20 0.25 5.03
N VAL A 60 18.11 1.22 5.00
CA VAL A 60 18.95 1.56 6.15
C VAL A 60 18.22 2.65 6.94
N VAL A 61 17.86 2.37 8.20
CA VAL A 61 17.23 3.32 9.11
C VAL A 61 18.28 3.83 10.09
N THR A 62 18.45 5.15 10.16
CA THR A 62 19.22 5.80 11.23
C THR A 62 18.28 6.23 12.33
N ASP A 63 18.70 5.99 13.57
CA ASP A 63 17.94 6.31 14.77
C ASP A 63 18.73 7.30 15.61
N GLN A 64 18.16 8.49 15.81
CA GLN A 64 18.77 9.53 16.63
C GLN A 64 17.87 9.75 17.84
N GLN A 65 18.37 9.36 19.01
CA GLN A 65 17.71 9.62 20.28
C GLN A 65 18.14 11.00 20.78
N GLN A 66 17.18 11.91 20.92
CA GLN A 66 17.37 13.26 21.40
C GLN A 66 16.78 13.32 22.82
N THR A 67 17.65 13.25 23.83
CA THR A 67 17.24 13.10 25.23
C THR A 67 16.46 14.31 25.75
N VAL A 68 16.74 15.51 25.23
CA VAL A 68 16.04 16.76 25.54
C VAL A 68 15.92 17.59 24.27
N SER A 69 14.69 17.92 23.87
CA SER A 69 14.38 18.78 22.73
C SER A 69 13.37 19.83 23.18
N GLY A 70 13.70 21.12 23.10
CA GLY A 70 12.81 22.17 23.59
C GLY A 70 13.39 23.58 23.56
N ASP A 71 12.49 24.57 23.62
CA ASP A 71 12.80 26.00 23.76
C ASP A 71 12.25 26.51 25.11
N ARG A 72 12.42 27.80 25.44
CA ARG A 72 12.09 28.38 26.77
C ARG A 72 10.65 28.16 27.25
N SER A 73 9.71 27.78 26.36
CA SER A 73 8.29 27.54 26.65
C SER A 73 7.84 26.08 26.56
N LYS A 74 8.69 25.14 26.09
CA LYS A 74 8.30 23.74 25.94
C LYS A 74 9.52 22.81 25.96
N LEU A 75 9.49 21.81 26.84
CA LEU A 75 10.50 20.77 26.97
C LEU A 75 9.89 19.42 26.62
N THR A 76 10.44 18.71 25.65
CA THR A 76 10.12 17.32 25.36
C THR A 76 11.30 16.44 25.79
N THR A 77 11.05 15.46 26.65
CA THR A 77 12.07 14.51 27.14
C THR A 77 11.83 13.16 26.50
N GLY A 78 12.87 12.56 25.91
CA GLY A 78 12.80 11.24 25.28
C GLY A 78 12.34 11.24 23.83
N ASP A 79 12.69 12.27 23.04
CA ASP A 79 12.41 12.27 21.60
C ASP A 79 13.27 11.24 20.86
N ARG A 80 12.64 10.43 20.02
CA ARG A 80 13.33 9.48 19.13
C ARG A 80 12.97 9.81 17.70
N VAL A 81 13.96 10.22 16.92
CA VAL A 81 13.81 10.55 15.50
C VAL A 81 14.41 9.42 14.68
N ARG A 82 13.56 8.67 13.98
CA ARG A 82 13.99 7.68 12.99
C ARG A 82 13.90 8.26 11.59
N ARG A 83 14.98 8.17 10.82
CA ARG A 83 15.05 8.62 9.43
C ARG A 83 15.51 7.46 8.53
N LEU A 84 14.84 7.27 7.40
CA LEU A 84 15.32 6.42 6.32
C LEU A 84 16.54 7.08 5.69
N LYS A 85 17.71 6.45 5.79
CA LYS A 85 18.96 6.92 5.20
C LYS A 85 19.07 6.47 3.74
N GLU A 86 18.68 5.22 3.47
CA GLU A 86 18.71 4.63 2.13
C GLU A 86 17.44 3.80 1.90
N HIS A 87 16.87 3.93 0.70
CA HIS A 87 15.75 3.09 0.27
C HIS A 87 16.24 1.68 -0.10
N ALA A 88 15.32 0.72 -0.06
CA ALA A 88 15.58 -0.60 -0.62
C ALA A 88 15.87 -0.49 -2.12
N GLY A 89 16.86 -1.24 -2.62
CA GLY A 89 17.25 -1.23 -4.03
C GLY A 89 17.65 -2.61 -4.54
N PHE A 90 17.54 -2.80 -5.85
CA PHE A 90 18.01 -4.04 -6.49
C PHE A 90 19.54 -4.12 -6.47
N VAL A 91 20.05 -5.33 -6.26
CA VAL A 91 21.48 -5.64 -6.27
C VAL A 91 21.86 -6.21 -7.65
N PRO A 92 22.57 -5.47 -8.51
CA PRO A 92 22.96 -5.95 -9.84
C PRO A 92 24.11 -6.97 -9.81
N ASP A 93 24.85 -7.03 -8.69
CA ASP A 93 25.95 -7.96 -8.49
C ASP A 93 25.43 -9.39 -8.23
N LYS A 94 25.56 -10.24 -9.24
CA LYS A 94 25.08 -11.62 -9.22
C LYS A 94 25.78 -12.52 -8.21
N THR A 95 26.99 -12.16 -7.78
CA THR A 95 27.75 -12.97 -6.81
C THR A 95 27.10 -12.99 -5.43
N LYS A 96 26.20 -12.03 -5.16
CA LYS A 96 25.45 -11.91 -3.91
C LYS A 96 24.11 -12.66 -3.93
N TRP A 97 23.73 -13.23 -5.07
CA TRP A 97 22.44 -13.87 -5.24
C TRP A 97 22.49 -15.33 -4.79
N THR A 98 21.46 -15.75 -4.06
CA THR A 98 21.24 -17.15 -3.67
C THR A 98 19.92 -17.64 -4.27
N PRO A 99 19.93 -18.13 -5.53
CA PRO A 99 18.71 -18.55 -6.20
C PRO A 99 18.18 -19.85 -5.60
N VAL A 100 16.86 -19.95 -5.45
CA VAL A 100 16.20 -21.23 -5.12
C VAL A 100 16.02 -22.00 -6.42
N ILE A 101 16.81 -23.05 -6.61
CA ILE A 101 16.68 -23.98 -7.74
C ILE A 101 15.65 -25.03 -7.33
N GLN A 102 14.41 -24.90 -7.79
CA GLN A 102 13.45 -26.00 -7.70
C GLN A 102 13.74 -26.97 -8.84
N ARG A 103 14.23 -28.17 -8.50
CA ARG A 103 14.31 -29.28 -9.46
C ARG A 103 12.92 -29.89 -9.57
N GLU A 104 12.50 -30.20 -10.78
CA GLU A 104 11.15 -30.65 -11.16
C GLU A 104 10.77 -32.06 -10.63
N GLY A 105 11.35 -32.53 -9.52
CA GLY A 105 11.19 -33.89 -9.01
C GLY A 105 10.97 -34.05 -7.50
N ASP A 106 10.88 -32.99 -6.71
CA ASP A 106 10.67 -33.09 -5.24
C ASP A 106 9.19 -32.98 -4.83
N HIS A 107 8.31 -33.64 -5.59
CA HIS A 107 6.93 -33.90 -5.20
C HIS A 107 6.68 -35.41 -5.26
N ASP A 108 7.13 -36.11 -4.22
CA ASP A 108 6.59 -37.41 -3.79
C ASP A 108 5.78 -37.21 -2.50
#